data_AF-A0A821IG66-F1
#
_entry.id   AF-A0A821IG66-F1
#
_cell.length_a   1.000
_cell.length_b   1.000
_cell.length_c   1.000
_cell.angle_alpha   90.00
_cell.angle_beta   90.00
_cell.angle_gamma   90.00
#
_symmetry.space_group_name_H-M   'P 1'
#
loop_
_entity.id
_entity.type
_entity.pdbx_description
1 polymer ?
#
loop_
_entity_poly.entity_id
_entity_poly.type
_entity_poly.pdbx_seq_one_letter_code
_entity_poly.pdbx_strand_id
1 'polypeptide(L)'
;MVWQANPNLDVLDRQSWLFTGILPLYYLSPPSFCFDITCSDQPIMDDKNLHDYNVLEHVETFIGTALAQAEVYATNHIIMTMGGDFFDQNAHEDFKNLDKLIHYVNL
;
A
#
# COMPACT_ATOMS: atom_id res chain seq x y z
N MET A 1 7.63 13.68 9.06
CA MET A 1 8.54 14.69 9.66
C MET A 1 8.30 16.06 9.01
N VAL A 2 8.81 17.14 9.59
CA VAL A 2 8.87 18.45 8.92
C VAL A 2 10.33 18.74 8.59
N TRP A 3 10.66 18.79 7.30
CA TRP A 3 12.00 19.11 6.81
C TRP A 3 12.11 20.63 6.62
N GLN A 4 13.07 21.25 7.31
CA GLN A 4 13.45 22.64 7.11
C GLN A 4 14.56 22.70 6.06
N ALA A 5 14.21 23.00 4.81
CA ALA A 5 15.11 22.82 3.68
C ALA A 5 16.12 23.95 3.47
N ASN A 6 15.91 25.13 4.09
CA ASN A 6 16.81 26.26 3.96
C ASN A 6 17.41 26.65 5.33
N PRO A 7 18.71 26.41 5.57
CA PRO A 7 19.36 26.72 6.84
C PRO A 7 19.58 28.22 7.07
N ASN A 8 19.39 29.07 6.05
CA ASN A 8 19.60 30.52 6.13
C ASN A 8 18.31 31.30 6.47
N LEU A 9 17.15 30.65 6.48
CA LEU A 9 15.90 31.28 6.93
C LEU A 9 15.76 31.14 8.44
N ASP A 10 15.15 32.16 9.07
CA ASP A 10 14.79 32.09 10.48
C ASP A 10 13.84 30.90 10.72
N VAL A 11 14.00 30.18 11.84
CA VAL A 11 13.15 29.02 12.16
C VAL A 11 11.66 29.39 12.28
N LEU A 12 11.35 30.66 12.58
CA LEU A 12 9.98 31.18 12.59
C LEU A 12 9.44 31.46 11.18
N ASP A 13 10.32 31.61 10.20
CA ASP A 13 9.99 31.78 8.78
C ASP A 13 9.78 30.41 8.11
N ARG A 14 8.52 29.98 8.09
CA ARG A 14 8.11 28.64 7.62
C ARG A 14 8.12 28.47 6.09
N GLN A 15 8.65 29.44 5.33
CA GLN A 15 8.68 29.39 3.86
C GLN A 15 9.42 28.17 3.29
N SER A 16 10.36 27.58 4.03
CA SER A 16 11.10 26.37 3.60
C SER A 16 10.71 25.09 4.33
N TRP A 17 9.58 25.10 5.06
CA TRP A 17 9.12 23.93 5.80
C TRP A 17 8.32 23.01 4.87
N LEU A 18 8.76 21.77 4.76
CA LEU A 18 8.13 20.75 3.93
C LEU A 18 7.68 19.59 4.82
N PHE A 19 6.41 19.18 4.72
CA PHE A 19 5.98 17.93 5.31
C PHE A 19 6.55 16.77 4.47
N THR A 20 7.26 15.86 5.12
CA THR A 20 7.96 14.76 4.45
C THR A 20 7.63 13.44 5.12
N GLY A 21 7.13 12.48 4.34
CA GLY A 21 6.91 11.10 4.75
C GLY A 21 7.94 10.19 4.08
N ILE A 22 8.51 9.26 4.85
CA ILE A 22 9.31 8.17 4.29
C ILE A 22 8.36 7.00 4.04
N LEU A 23 8.39 6.44 2.83
CA LEU A 23 7.59 5.27 2.46
C LEU A 23 8.11 4.01 3.16
N PRO A 24 7.24 3.04 3.48
CA PRO A 24 7.60 1.87 4.29
C PRO A 24 8.49 0.89 3.53
N LEU A 25 8.25 0.72 2.23
CA LEU A 25 8.93 -0.24 1.37
C LEU A 25 9.08 0.36 -0.04
N TYR A 26 10.15 1.13 -0.25
CA TYR A 26 10.42 1.83 -1.51
C TYR A 26 9.14 2.51 -2.05
N TYR A 27 8.67 2.08 -3.21
CA TYR A 27 7.43 2.51 -3.86
C TYR A 27 6.64 1.31 -4.38
N LEU A 28 6.91 0.11 -3.85
CA LEU A 28 6.37 -1.15 -4.36
C LEU A 28 5.11 -1.57 -3.60
N SER A 29 4.29 -2.40 -4.25
CA SER A 29 3.26 -3.20 -3.58
C SER A 29 3.84 -3.97 -2.39
N PRO A 30 3.09 -4.12 -1.29
CA PRO A 30 3.48 -5.04 -0.23
C PRO A 30 3.59 -6.47 -0.80
N PRO A 31 4.48 -7.32 -0.25
CA PRO A 31 4.60 -8.71 -0.66
C PRO A 31 3.23 -9.41 -0.65
N SER A 32 2.96 -10.23 -1.68
CA SER A 32 1.68 -10.92 -1.90
C SER A 32 0.51 -10.04 -2.39
N PHE A 33 0.76 -8.76 -2.68
CA PHE A 33 -0.25 -7.84 -3.21
C PHE A 33 0.20 -7.11 -4.49
N CYS A 34 1.09 -7.73 -5.28
CA CYS A 34 1.33 -7.26 -6.63
C CYS A 34 0.32 -7.87 -7.62
N PHE A 35 -0.62 -7.06 -8.12
CA PHE A 35 -1.69 -7.50 -9.02
C PHE A 35 -1.45 -7.20 -10.50
N ASP A 36 -0.30 -6.60 -10.84
CA ASP A 36 0.05 -6.32 -12.22
C ASP A 36 0.35 -7.63 -12.97
N ILE A 37 0.10 -7.63 -14.28
CA ILE A 37 0.29 -8.78 -15.16
C ILE A 37 1.73 -9.31 -15.21
N THR A 38 2.72 -8.51 -14.79
CA THR A 38 4.12 -8.91 -14.72
C THR A 38 4.49 -9.64 -13.43
N CYS A 39 3.58 -9.68 -12.45
CA CYS A 39 3.76 -10.33 -11.17
C CYS A 39 3.21 -11.76 -11.13
N SER A 40 3.62 -12.52 -10.11
CA SER A 40 3.23 -13.92 -9.90
C SER A 40 2.40 -14.15 -8.63
N ASP A 41 2.02 -13.08 -7.94
CA ASP A 41 1.19 -13.18 -6.74
C ASP A 41 -0.20 -13.68 -7.13
N GLN A 42 -0.84 -14.43 -6.22
CA GLN A 42 -2.18 -14.95 -6.48
C GLN A 42 -3.19 -13.79 -6.46
N PRO A 43 -4.17 -13.76 -7.39
CA PRO A 43 -5.29 -12.84 -7.30
C PRO A 43 -6.21 -13.25 -6.16
N ILE A 44 -7.13 -12.36 -5.78
CA ILE A 44 -8.17 -12.68 -4.81
C ILE A 44 -9.24 -13.54 -5.48
N MET A 45 -9.31 -14.80 -5.05
CA MET A 45 -10.22 -15.84 -5.50
C MET A 45 -11.37 -15.98 -4.50
N ASP A 46 -12.51 -15.39 -4.85
CA ASP A 46 -13.65 -15.17 -3.96
C ASP A 46 -14.90 -16.02 -4.27
N ASP A 47 -14.83 -16.88 -5.29
CA ASP A 47 -15.89 -17.86 -5.56
C ASP A 47 -15.65 -19.14 -4.77
N LYS A 48 -16.51 -19.40 -3.78
CA LYS A 48 -16.46 -20.60 -2.92
C LYS A 48 -16.70 -21.92 -3.67
N ASN A 49 -17.22 -21.86 -4.89
CA ASN A 49 -17.49 -23.04 -5.71
C ASN A 49 -16.32 -23.39 -6.64
N LEU A 50 -15.29 -22.54 -6.71
CA LEU A 50 -14.08 -22.78 -7.48
C LEU A 50 -12.95 -23.27 -6.56
N HIS A 51 -11.94 -23.89 -7.18
CA HIS A 51 -10.70 -24.20 -6.49
C HIS A 51 -9.95 -22.92 -6.09
N ASP A 52 -9.04 -23.05 -5.14
CA ASP A 52 -8.10 -21.99 -4.75
C ASP A 52 -8.76 -20.74 -4.10
N TYR A 53 -9.95 -20.89 -3.51
CA TYR A 53 -10.56 -19.83 -2.68
C TYR A 53 -9.60 -19.39 -1.57
N ASN A 54 -9.25 -18.10 -1.56
CA ASN A 54 -8.13 -17.58 -0.75
C ASN A 54 -8.42 -16.25 -0.03
N VAL A 55 -9.69 -15.84 0.07
CA VAL A 55 -10.09 -14.56 0.66
C VAL A 55 -9.59 -14.38 2.10
N LEU A 56 -9.77 -15.39 2.95
CA LEU A 56 -9.39 -15.28 4.37
C LEU A 56 -7.88 -15.07 4.53
N GLU A 57 -7.08 -15.83 3.77
CA GLU A 57 -5.63 -15.71 3.76
C GLU A 57 -5.20 -14.30 3.35
N HIS A 58 -5.72 -13.78 2.23
CA HIS A 58 -5.37 -12.42 1.77
C HIS A 58 -5.77 -11.34 2.77
N VAL A 59 -6.94 -11.45 3.41
CA VAL A 59 -7.39 -10.49 4.42
C VAL A 59 -6.47 -10.52 5.64
N GLU A 60 -6.16 -11.69 6.17
CA GLU A 60 -5.27 -11.84 7.32
C GLU A 60 -3.85 -11.33 7.01
N THR A 61 -3.32 -11.64 5.83
CA THR A 61 -2.01 -11.14 5.38
C THR A 61 -2.01 -9.62 5.21
N PHE A 62 -3.07 -9.04 4.65
CA PHE A 62 -3.17 -7.59 4.47
C PHE A 62 -3.23 -6.86 5.81
N ILE A 63 -4.07 -7.34 6.74
CA ILE A 63 -4.20 -6.76 8.08
C ILE A 63 -2.87 -6.90 8.84
N GLY A 64 -2.21 -8.06 8.77
CA GLY A 64 -0.90 -8.27 9.38
C GLY A 64 0.15 -7.28 8.86
N THR A 65 0.21 -7.10 7.54
CA THR A 65 1.07 -6.11 6.87
C THR A 65 0.75 -4.68 7.31
N ALA A 66 -0.53 -4.31 7.35
CA ALA A 66 -0.99 -2.99 7.74
C ALA A 66 -0.63 -2.66 9.20
N LEU A 67 -0.84 -3.61 10.11
CA LEU A 67 -0.51 -3.45 11.53
C LEU A 67 1.00 -3.32 11.73
N ALA A 68 1.80 -4.19 11.10
CA ALA A 68 3.26 -4.13 11.18
C ALA A 68 3.79 -2.78 10.63
N GLN A 69 3.21 -2.29 9.54
CA GLN A 69 3.54 -0.97 9.03
C GLN A 69 3.13 0.14 10.01
N ALA A 70 1.93 0.07 10.59
CA ALA A 70 1.42 1.10 11.51
C ALA A 70 2.30 1.30 12.76
N GLU A 71 3.00 0.27 13.23
CA GLU A 71 3.91 0.36 14.39
C GLU A 71 5.04 1.39 14.22
N VAL A 72 5.43 1.71 12.98
CA VAL A 72 6.53 2.65 12.70
C VAL A 72 6.08 4.04 12.24
N TYR A 73 4.77 4.31 12.23
CA TYR A 73 4.22 5.63 11.89
C TYR A 73 3.51 6.28 13.08
N ALA A 74 3.50 7.61 13.12
CA ALA A 74 3.05 8.36 14.29
C ALA A 74 1.52 8.47 14.45
N THR A 75 0.74 8.08 13.44
CA THR A 75 -0.72 8.27 13.42
C THR A 75 -1.43 6.98 13.01
N ASN A 76 -2.76 6.98 13.11
CA ASN A 76 -3.63 5.91 12.62
C ASN A 76 -3.82 5.90 11.08
N HIS A 77 -3.03 6.69 10.35
CA HIS A 77 -3.03 6.74 8.89
C HIS A 77 -1.68 6.30 8.36
N ILE A 78 -1.71 5.33 7.45
CA ILE A 78 -0.55 4.82 6.73
C ILE A 78 -0.84 4.82 5.22
N ILE A 79 0.22 4.84 4.42
CA ILE A 79 0.13 4.75 2.96
C ILE A 79 0.55 3.34 2.52
N MET A 80 -0.22 2.71 1.65
CA MET A 80 0.21 1.51 0.93
C MET A 80 0.42 1.87 -0.53
N THR A 81 1.65 1.76 -1.00
CA THR A 81 1.97 1.91 -2.42
C THR A 81 1.58 0.62 -3.12
N MET A 82 0.68 0.68 -4.09
CA MET A 82 0.19 -0.49 -4.85
C MET A 82 0.68 -0.37 -6.29
N GLY A 83 1.96 -0.64 -6.53
CA GLY A 83 2.59 -0.34 -7.81
C GLY A 83 4.05 -0.77 -7.92
N GLY A 84 4.68 -0.37 -9.02
CA GLY A 84 6.06 -0.69 -9.35
C GLY A 84 6.46 -0.14 -10.72
N ASP A 85 7.68 -0.45 -11.16
CA ASP A 85 8.18 0.00 -12.46
C ASP A 85 7.35 -0.63 -13.58
N PHE A 86 6.72 0.21 -14.41
CA PHE A 86 5.90 -0.21 -15.56
C PHE A 86 4.73 -1.15 -15.21
N PHE A 87 4.17 -1.04 -13.99
CA PHE A 87 2.91 -1.69 -13.64
C PHE A 87 1.71 -0.96 -14.29
N ASP A 88 0.50 -1.47 -14.07
CA ASP A 88 -0.77 -1.00 -14.65
C ASP A 88 -0.82 -1.14 -16.19
N GLN A 89 0.00 -2.03 -16.77
CA GLN A 89 -0.10 -2.35 -18.21
C GLN A 89 -1.48 -2.90 -18.57
N ASN A 90 -2.10 -3.61 -17.62
CA ASN A 90 -3.51 -3.96 -17.63
C ASN A 90 -4.14 -3.59 -16.28
N ALA A 91 -4.40 -2.31 -16.08
CA ALA A 91 -4.99 -1.75 -14.86
C ALA A 91 -6.30 -2.44 -14.41
N HIS A 92 -7.00 -3.14 -15.30
CA HIS A 92 -8.19 -3.91 -14.90
C HIS A 92 -7.85 -5.01 -13.88
N GLU A 93 -6.71 -5.70 -14.03
CA GLU A 93 -6.32 -6.76 -13.08
C GLU A 93 -5.98 -6.16 -11.71
N ASP A 94 -5.29 -5.02 -11.68
CA ASP A 94 -4.97 -4.29 -10.46
C ASP A 94 -6.24 -3.84 -9.74
N PHE A 95 -7.08 -3.05 -10.40
CA PHE A 95 -8.27 -2.47 -9.77
C PHE A 95 -9.30 -3.52 -9.38
N LYS A 96 -9.47 -4.59 -10.14
CA LYS A 96 -10.38 -5.68 -9.79
C LYS A 96 -9.97 -6.38 -8.49
N ASN A 97 -8.67 -6.60 -8.27
CA ASN A 97 -8.18 -7.19 -7.03
C ASN A 97 -8.21 -6.18 -5.87
N LEU A 98 -7.90 -4.91 -6.12
CA LEU A 98 -8.02 -3.85 -5.11
C LEU A 98 -9.46 -3.67 -4.63
N ASP A 99 -10.46 -3.73 -5.52
CA ASP A 99 -11.87 -3.65 -5.14
C ASP A 99 -12.27 -4.80 -4.21
N LYS A 100 -11.83 -6.03 -4.52
CA LYS A 100 -12.05 -7.20 -3.65
C LYS A 100 -11.36 -7.04 -2.31
N LEU A 101 -10.12 -6.58 -2.30
CA LEU A 101 -9.35 -6.35 -1.08
C LEU A 101 -10.04 -5.34 -0.16
N ILE A 102 -10.43 -4.18 -0.71
CA ILE A 102 -11.18 -3.14 0.01
C ILE A 102 -12.51 -3.70 0.52
N HIS A 103 -13.23 -4.47 -0.29
CA HIS A 103 -14.49 -5.07 0.11
C HIS A 103 -14.31 -6.02 1.31
N TYR A 104 -13.46 -7.03 1.18
CA TYR A 104 -13.33 -8.10 2.18
C TYR A 104 -12.62 -7.68 3.47
N VAL A 105 -11.69 -6.72 3.42
CA VAL A 105 -11.04 -6.18 4.62
C VAL A 105 -12.02 -5.33 5.46
N ASN A 106 -13.03 -4.73 4.84
CA ASN A 106 -14.00 -3.84 5.51
C ASN A 106 -15.36 -4.49 5.81
N LEU A 107 -15.48 -5.82 5.71
CA LEU A 107 -16.65 -6.57 6.19
C LEU A 107 -16.63 -6.74 7.71
#